data_AF-A0A0T1XQF7-F1
#
_entry.id   AF-A0A0T1XQF7-F1
#
_cell.length_a   1.000
_cell.length_b   1.000
_cell.length_c   1.000
_cell.angle_alpha   90.00
_cell.angle_beta   90.00
_cell.angle_gamma   90.00
#
_symmetry.space_group_name_H-M   'P 1'
#
loop_
_entity.id
_entity.type
_entity.pdbx_description
1 polymer ?
#
loop_
_entity_poly.entity_id
_entity_poly.type
_entity_poly.pdbx_seq_one_letter_code
_entity_poly.pdbx_strand_id
1 'polypeptide(L)' 'MFDLNSHAKAIMPGDLNMLTQTLEAWCRHNKVPRKDATEQAKILLQTYQSGKRGQVDLIDALEAQH' A
#
# COMPACT_ATOMS: atom_id res chain seq x y z
N MET A 1 -11.83 -0.39 -29.50
CA MET A 1 -10.43 -0.02 -29.17
C MET A 1 -10.37 0.04 -27.64
N PHE A 2 -9.49 -0.73 -27.02
CA PHE A 2 -9.53 -1.01 -25.57
C PHE A 2 -9.24 0.25 -24.75
N ASP A 3 -10.20 0.67 -23.94
CA ASP A 3 -10.01 1.66 -22.86
C ASP A 3 -9.11 1.03 -21.79
N LEU A 4 -7.81 1.25 -21.92
CA LEU A 4 -6.78 0.84 -20.96
C LEU A 4 -6.80 1.67 -19.66
N ASN A 5 -7.84 2.47 -19.43
CA ASN A 5 -7.82 3.54 -18.43
C ASN A 5 -8.86 3.43 -17.30
N SER A 6 -9.61 2.32 -17.20
CA SER A 6 -10.82 2.34 -16.37
C SER A 6 -10.71 1.77 -14.95
N HIS A 7 -9.58 1.19 -14.50
CA HIS A 7 -9.49 0.69 -13.11
C HIS A 7 -8.14 0.88 -12.40
N ALA A 8 -7.12 1.44 -13.04
CA ALA A 8 -5.94 1.91 -12.30
C ALA A 8 -6.28 3.28 -11.70
N LYS A 9 -6.96 3.29 -10.56
CA LYS A 9 -7.21 4.52 -9.78
C LYS A 9 -5.84 5.17 -9.59
N ALA A 10 -5.55 6.23 -10.35
CA ALA A 10 -4.23 6.83 -10.39
C ALA A 10 -3.84 7.19 -8.96
N ILE A 11 -2.77 6.57 -8.47
CA ILE A 11 -2.22 6.90 -7.16
C ILE A 11 -1.59 8.27 -7.33
N MET A 12 -2.07 9.27 -6.59
CA MET A 12 -1.46 10.57 -6.67
C MET A 12 -0.02 10.45 -6.16
N PRO A 13 0.95 11.19 -6.73
CA PRO A 13 2.35 11.10 -6.30
C PRO A 13 2.53 11.35 -4.79
N GLY A 14 1.67 12.17 -4.17
CA GLY A 14 1.66 12.35 -2.71
C GLY A 14 1.25 11.09 -1.94
N ASP A 15 0.23 10.38 -2.40
CA ASP A 15 -0.22 9.11 -1.81
C ASP A 15 0.79 7.99 -2.03
N LEU A 16 1.51 7.97 -3.17
CA LEU A 16 2.57 7.00 -3.43
C LEU A 16 3.71 7.13 -2.41
N ASN A 17 4.08 8.38 -2.08
CA ASN A 17 5.08 8.64 -1.05
C ASN A 17 4.60 8.18 0.34
N MET A 18 3.31 8.37 0.65
CA MET A 18 2.71 7.89 1.90
C MET A 18 2.70 6.36 1.98
N LEU A 19 2.29 5.67 0.92
CA LEU A 19 2.26 4.20 0.85
C LEU A 19 3.67 3.62 1.00
N THR A 20 4.65 4.25 0.35
CA THR A 20 6.06 3.85 0.44
C THR A 20 6.61 4.01 1.86
N GLN A 21 6.39 5.18 2.48
CA GLN A 21 6.82 5.42 3.86
C GLN A 21 6.13 4.48 4.86
N THR A 22 4.84 4.20 4.66
CA THR A 22 4.09 3.28 5.51
C THR A 22 4.65 1.86 5.42
N LEU A 23 4.93 1.38 4.21
CA LEU A 23 5.55 0.08 4.00
C LEU A 23 6.95 0.01 4.62
N GLU A 24 7.77 1.06 4.45
CA GLU A 24 9.12 1.11 5.02
C GLU A 24 9.11 1.13 6.55
N ALA A 25 8.19 1.88 7.16
CA ALA A 25 8.01 1.90 8.61
C ALA A 25 7.63 0.51 9.13
N TRP A 26 6.66 -0.15 8.48
CA TRP A 26 6.24 -1.50 8.84
C TRP A 26 7.36 -2.52 8.68
N CYS A 27 8.12 -2.46 7.57
CA CYS A 27 9.28 -3.33 7.34
C CYS A 27 10.34 -3.16 8.44
N ARG A 28 10.64 -1.92 8.84
CA ARG A 28 11.59 -1.64 9.93
C ARG A 28 11.09 -2.16 11.27
N HIS A 29 9.80 -2.03 11.55
CA HIS A 29 9.19 -2.50 12.79
C HIS A 29 9.23 -4.03 12.90
N ASN A 30 8.81 -4.72 11.83
CA ASN A 30 8.72 -6.18 11.79
C ASN A 30 10.04 -6.87 11.39
N LYS A 31 11.11 -6.09 11.17
CA LYS A 31 12.42 -6.58 10.69
C LYS A 31 12.32 -7.40 9.40
N VAL A 32 11.32 -7.08 8.57
CA VAL A 32 11.10 -7.72 7.26
C VAL A 32 11.89 -6.95 6.21
N PRO A 33 12.71 -7.61 5.38
CA PRO A 33 13.39 -6.95 4.28
C PRO A 33 12.37 -6.47 3.24
N ARG A 34 12.56 -5.26 2.70
CA ARG A 34 11.63 -4.67 1.71
C ARG A 34 11.38 -5.58 0.49
N LYS A 35 12.36 -6.40 0.11
CA LYS A 35 12.24 -7.38 -0.99
C LYS A 35 11.21 -8.49 -0.69
N ASP A 36 11.08 -8.86 0.59
CA ASP A 36 10.16 -9.88 1.06
C ASP A 36 8.77 -9.28 1.37
N ALA A 37 8.67 -7.96 1.55
CA ALA A 37 7.44 -7.23 1.80
C ALA A 37 6.58 -6.97 0.53
N THR A 38 6.72 -7.81 -0.50
CA THR A 38 5.98 -7.66 -1.76
C THR A 38 4.47 -7.90 -1.58
N GLU A 39 4.09 -8.80 -0.68
CA GLU A 39 2.69 -9.06 -0.35
C GLU A 39 2.05 -7.88 0.39
N GLN A 40 2.79 -7.29 1.33
CA GLN A 40 2.41 -6.11 2.10
C GLN A 40 2.23 -4.89 1.19
N ALA A 41 3.10 -4.72 0.20
CA ALA A 41 2.92 -3.70 -0.82
C ALA A 41 1.61 -3.89 -1.61
N LYS A 42 1.24 -5.13 -1.97
CA LYS A 42 -0.04 -5.42 -2.65
C LYS A 42 -1.23 -5.11 -1.75
N ILE A 43 -1.18 -5.48 -0.47
CA ILE A 43 -2.23 -5.20 0.52
C ILE A 43 -2.45 -3.68 0.64
N LEU A 44 -1.38 -2.89 0.78
CA LEU A 44 -1.46 -1.43 0.84
C LEU A 44 -2.14 -0.84 -0.41
N LEU A 45 -1.75 -1.31 -1.59
CA LEU A 45 -2.33 -0.85 -2.85
C LEU A 45 -3.82 -1.21 -2.96
N GLN A 46 -4.21 -2.42 -2.56
CA GLN A 46 -5.60 -2.87 -2.58
C GLN A 46 -6.46 -2.08 -1.59
N THR A 47 -5.97 -1.88 -0.36
CA THR A 47 -6.62 -1.07 0.67
C THR A 47 -6.82 0.37 0.21
N TYR A 48 -5.78 0.98 -0.38
CA TYR A 48 -5.83 2.32 -0.95
C TYR A 48 -6.86 2.43 -2.09
N GLN A 49 -6.90 1.43 -2.99
CA GLN A 49 -7.84 1.38 -4.11
C GLN A 49 -9.29 1.20 -3.63
N SER A 50 -9.50 0.40 -2.57
CA SER A 50 -10.79 0.17 -1.90
C SER A 50 -11.37 1.44 -1.27
N GLY A 51 -10.55 2.48 -1.08
CA GLY A 51 -10.99 3.80 -0.59
C GLY A 51 -10.50 4.11 0.83
N LYS A 52 -9.83 3.17 1.48
CA LYS A 52 -9.14 3.38 2.75
C LYS A 52 -7.77 3.99 2.50
N ARG A 53 -7.70 5.32 2.55
CA ARG A 53 -6.49 6.10 2.24
C ARG A 53 -5.80 6.67 3.49
N GLY A 54 -6.35 6.44 4.68
CA GLY A 54 -5.72 6.89 5.92
C GLY A 54 -4.46 6.08 6.22
N GLN A 55 -3.41 6.74 6.70
CA GLN A 55 -2.19 6.06 7.14
C GLN A 55 -2.49 5.02 8.23
N VAL A 56 -3.44 5.30 9.12
CA VAL A 56 -3.90 4.37 10.16
C VAL A 56 -4.56 3.13 9.55
N ASP A 57 -5.49 3.30 8.60
CA ASP A 57 -6.14 2.17 7.92
C ASP A 57 -5.15 1.29 7.16
N LEU A 58 -4.10 1.91 6.59
CA LEU A 58 -3.06 1.21 5.86
C LEU A 58 -2.16 0.40 6.78
N ILE A 59 -1.81 0.93 7.96
CA ILE A 59 -1.04 0.21 8.98
C ILE A 59 -1.90 -0.92 9.57
N ASP A 60 -3.16 -0.65 9.90
CA ASP A 60 -4.12 -1.64 10.40
C ASP A 60 -4.27 -2.82 9.43
N ALA A 61 -4.38 -2.54 8.12
CA ALA A 61 -4.44 -3.57 7.09
C ALA A 61 -3.16 -4.41 6.99
N LEU A 62 -1.99 -3.85 7.31
CA LEU A 62 -0.72 -4.58 7.36
C LEU A 62 -0.60 -5.46 8.60
N GLU A 63 -1.00 -4.92 9.76
CA GLU A 63 -0.98 -5.66 11.03
C GLU A 63 -2.03 -6.77 11.07
N ALA A 64 -3.18 -6.59 10.43
CA ALA A 64 -4.22 -7.63 10.33
C ALA A 64 -3.81 -8.87 9.52
N GLN A 65 -2.67 -8.83 8.83
CA GLN A 65 -2.14 -9.92 8.00
C GLN A 65 -0.97 -10.66 8.67
N HIS A 66 -0.58 -10.27 9.89
CA HIS A 66 0.54 -10.82 10.65
C HIS A 66 0.08 -11.41 11.99
#